data_AF-N4WNF1-F1
#
_entry.id   AF-N4WNF1-F1
#
_cell.length_a   1.000
_cell.length_b   1.000
_cell.length_c   1.000
_cell.angle_alpha   90.00
_cell.angle_beta   90.00
_cell.angle_gamma   90.00
#
_symmetry.space_group_name_H-M   'P 1'
#
loop_
_entity.id
_entity.type
_entity.pdbx_description
1 polymer ?
#
loop_
_entity_poly.entity_id
_entity_poly.type
_entity_poly.pdbx_seq_one_letter_code
_entity_poly.pdbx_strand_id
1 'polypeptide(L)'
;MDRNLKQFSAIYIGGGNTFRLLKDFKETCFTNVLKEYLAKGGIIYGGSAGAIIFGQDIRTCSHMDSNDVGLQDFHGLGLVENYSIWCHYNGENDAVINNYIFEYKNPVISLPEETALFIDDEVITVIGTKPAILFNEENKKVIQPGTLLS
;
A
#
# COMPACT_ATOMS: atom_id res chain seq x y z
N MET A 1 -0.34 13.12 25.71
CA MET A 1 0.43 13.63 24.56
C MET A 1 -0.57 14.15 23.54
N ASP A 2 -0.53 15.43 23.23
CA ASP A 2 -1.37 16.05 22.19
C ASP A 2 -0.99 15.47 20.82
N ARG A 3 -1.93 14.75 20.18
CA ARG A 3 -1.77 14.20 18.82
C ARG A 3 -2.20 15.23 17.78
N ASN A 4 -1.69 16.45 17.85
CA ASN A 4 -2.16 17.53 16.99
C ASN A 4 -1.42 17.53 15.64
N LEU A 5 -1.91 16.75 14.68
CA LEU A 5 -1.36 16.68 13.33
C LEU A 5 -1.70 17.91 12.46
N LYS A 6 -2.53 18.84 12.97
CA LYS A 6 -3.02 20.01 12.23
C LYS A 6 -1.93 21.00 11.79
N GLN A 7 -0.73 20.91 12.34
CA GLN A 7 0.39 21.79 12.00
C GLN A 7 1.28 21.27 10.86
N PHE A 8 1.08 20.03 10.40
CA PHE A 8 1.95 19.41 9.40
C PHE A 8 1.34 19.46 8.00
N SER A 9 2.15 19.85 7.02
CA SER A 9 1.76 19.88 5.60
C SER A 9 1.62 18.48 4.99
N ALA A 10 2.35 17.49 5.52
CA ALA A 10 2.22 16.10 5.14
C ALA A 10 2.69 15.15 6.25
N ILE A 11 2.26 13.89 6.20
CA ILE A 11 2.73 12.79 7.05
C ILE A 11 3.48 11.79 6.17
N TYR A 12 4.71 11.48 6.55
CA TYR A 12 5.50 10.43 5.93
C TYR A 12 5.49 9.15 6.78
N ILE A 13 5.16 8.03 6.16
CA ILE A 13 5.22 6.70 6.76
C ILE A 13 6.28 5.91 5.99
N GLY A 14 7.42 5.67 6.65
CA GLY A 14 8.57 5.01 6.05
C GLY A 14 8.47 3.49 5.98
N GLY A 15 9.55 2.89 5.49
CA GLY A 15 9.74 1.45 5.43
C GLY A 15 10.09 0.82 6.79
N GLY A 16 10.34 -0.49 6.75
CA GLY A 16 10.61 -1.33 7.92
C GLY A 16 9.86 -2.66 7.77
N ASN A 17 9.63 -3.36 8.88
CA ASN A 17 8.80 -4.55 8.87
C ASN A 17 7.31 -4.19 8.83
N THR A 18 6.62 -4.60 7.77
CA THR A 18 5.22 -4.23 7.50
C THR A 18 4.26 -4.80 8.56
N PHE A 19 4.47 -6.04 9.03
CA PHE A 19 3.63 -6.63 10.07
C PHE A 19 3.69 -5.84 11.37
N ARG A 20 4.90 -5.46 11.79
CA ARG A 20 5.09 -4.63 12.98
C ARG A 20 4.49 -3.23 12.80
N LEU A 21 4.68 -2.60 11.64
CA LEU A 21 4.11 -1.29 11.34
C LEU A 21 2.57 -1.31 11.46
N LEU A 22 1.91 -2.29 10.84
CA LEU A 22 0.46 -2.42 10.91
C LEU A 22 -0.03 -2.72 12.35
N LYS A 23 0.69 -3.57 13.09
CA LYS A 23 0.39 -3.85 14.50
C LYS A 23 0.42 -2.55 15.33
N ASP A 24 1.47 -1.76 15.20
CA ASP A 24 1.61 -0.50 15.92
C ASP A 24 0.48 0.48 15.56
N PHE A 25 0.07 0.54 14.29
CA PHE A 25 -1.07 1.37 13.85
C PHE A 25 -2.40 0.94 14.46
N LYS A 26 -2.64 -0.37 14.53
CA LYS A 26 -3.86 -0.95 15.12
C LYS A 26 -3.90 -0.73 16.63
N GLU A 27 -2.81 -1.01 17.35
CA GLU A 27 -2.75 -0.89 18.81
C GLU A 27 -2.84 0.57 19.29
N THR A 28 -2.33 1.52 18.51
CA THR A 28 -2.37 2.95 18.85
C THR A 28 -3.60 3.69 18.34
N CYS A 29 -4.47 3.00 17.59
CA CYS A 29 -5.60 3.57 16.83
C CYS A 29 -5.17 4.68 15.86
N PHE A 30 -3.92 4.65 15.38
CA PHE A 30 -3.38 5.69 14.50
C PHE A 30 -4.08 5.74 13.14
N THR A 31 -4.68 4.61 12.71
CA THR A 31 -5.55 4.55 11.53
C THR A 31 -6.66 5.61 11.55
N ASN A 32 -7.33 5.81 12.70
CA ASN A 32 -8.42 6.79 12.80
C ASN A 32 -7.88 8.22 12.68
N VAL A 33 -6.73 8.45 13.30
CA VAL A 33 -6.03 9.74 13.26
C VAL A 33 -5.62 10.10 11.82
N LEU A 34 -5.14 9.14 11.03
CA LEU A 34 -4.81 9.34 9.62
C LEU A 34 -6.05 9.63 8.77
N LYS A 35 -7.14 8.88 8.95
CA LYS A 35 -8.40 9.12 8.24
C LYS A 35 -8.95 10.52 8.52
N GLU A 36 -8.89 10.96 9.76
CA GLU A 36 -9.28 12.34 10.13
C GLU A 36 -8.36 13.41 9.55
N TYR A 37 -7.06 13.11 9.41
CA TYR A 37 -6.09 14.03 8.82
C TYR A 37 -6.32 14.17 7.31
N LEU A 38 -6.53 13.07 6.60
CA LEU A 38 -6.92 13.04 5.19
C LEU A 38 -8.23 13.81 4.95
N ALA A 39 -9.26 13.56 5.77
CA ALA A 39 -10.56 14.24 5.67
C ALA A 39 -10.49 15.77 5.86
N LYS A 40 -9.37 16.30 6.38
CA LYS A 40 -9.10 17.73 6.53
C LYS A 40 -8.19 18.29 5.43
N GLY A 41 -7.95 17.53 4.35
CA GLY A 41 -7.08 17.90 3.24
C GLY A 41 -5.59 17.69 3.52
N GLY A 42 -5.24 16.90 4.53
CA GLY A 42 -3.86 16.53 4.81
C GLY A 42 -3.30 15.56 3.76
N ILE A 43 -1.99 15.61 3.51
CA ILE A 43 -1.32 14.74 2.54
C ILE A 43 -0.55 13.64 3.27
N ILE A 44 -0.70 12.39 2.86
CA ILE A 44 0.08 11.27 3.39
C ILE A 44 0.95 10.67 2.29
N TYR A 45 2.16 10.26 2.66
CA TYR A 45 3.07 9.54 1.77
C TYR A 45 3.54 8.27 2.46
N GLY A 46 3.38 7.13 1.80
CA GLY A 46 3.85 5.83 2.25
C GLY A 46 5.01 5.35 1.38
N GLY A 47 6.15 5.04 1.98
CA GLY A 47 7.27 4.41 1.30
C GLY A 47 7.43 2.95 1.71
N SER A 48 7.62 2.04 0.75
CA SER A 48 7.82 0.60 0.99
C SER A 48 6.72 0.03 1.92
N ALA A 49 7.03 -0.42 3.14
CA ALA A 49 6.05 -0.87 4.12
C ALA A 49 4.88 0.11 4.33
N GLY A 50 5.16 1.42 4.34
CA GLY A 50 4.13 2.46 4.43
C GLY A 50 3.13 2.46 3.27
N ALA A 51 3.58 2.13 2.06
CA ALA A 51 2.70 1.97 0.90
C ALA A 51 1.92 0.65 0.97
N ILE A 52 2.55 -0.43 1.46
CA ILE A 52 1.90 -1.74 1.60
C ILE A 52 0.73 -1.65 2.59
N ILE A 53 0.91 -1.00 3.74
CA ILE A 53 -0.18 -0.86 4.72
C ILE A 53 -1.36 -0.03 4.20
N PHE A 54 -1.19 0.79 3.15
CA PHE A 54 -2.31 1.55 2.56
C PHE A 54 -3.23 0.68 1.72
N GLY A 55 -2.75 -0.47 1.21
CA GLY A 55 -3.56 -1.42 0.48
C GLY A 55 -4.59 -2.14 1.36
N GLN A 56 -5.34 -3.05 0.75
CA GLN A 56 -6.32 -3.88 1.46
C GLN A 56 -5.68 -4.93 2.36
N ASP A 57 -4.60 -5.57 1.93
CA ASP A 57 -3.99 -6.69 2.62
C ASP A 57 -2.47 -6.64 2.52
N ILE A 58 -1.82 -6.71 3.68
CA ILE A 58 -0.37 -6.56 3.79
C ILE A 58 0.41 -7.83 3.50
N ARG A 59 -0.25 -8.99 3.33
CA ARG A 59 0.44 -10.27 3.06
C ARG A 59 1.28 -10.26 1.79
N THR A 60 1.12 -9.26 0.91
CA THR A 60 2.04 -8.99 -0.21
C THR A 60 3.49 -8.78 0.24
N CYS A 61 3.74 -8.34 1.49
CA CYS A 61 5.10 -8.20 2.04
C CYS A 61 5.76 -9.51 2.47
N SER A 62 5.03 -10.64 2.52
CA SER A 62 5.51 -11.89 3.16
C SER A 62 6.73 -12.52 2.49
N HIS A 63 7.07 -12.08 1.29
CA HIS A 63 8.29 -12.49 0.59
C HIS A 63 9.56 -11.77 1.09
N MET A 64 9.40 -10.66 1.82
CA MET A 64 10.48 -9.82 2.37
C MET A 64 10.44 -9.72 3.89
N ASP A 65 9.26 -9.72 4.50
CA ASP A 65 9.05 -9.48 5.91
C ASP A 65 8.59 -10.74 6.65
N SER A 66 9.09 -10.93 7.87
CA SER A 66 8.64 -11.99 8.79
C SER A 66 7.62 -11.43 9.80
N ASN A 67 6.59 -12.22 10.12
CA ASN A 67 5.56 -11.86 11.12
C ASN A 67 5.98 -12.25 12.54
N ASP A 68 7.08 -11.68 13.03
CA ASP A 68 7.64 -11.99 14.35
C ASP A 68 6.81 -11.40 15.51
N VAL A 69 5.87 -10.52 15.17
CA VAL A 69 4.97 -9.85 16.13
C VAL A 69 3.63 -10.58 16.31
N GLY A 70 3.44 -11.71 15.62
CA GLY A 70 2.24 -12.55 15.75
C GLY A 70 0.95 -11.87 15.31
N LEU A 71 1.00 -10.93 14.36
CA LEU A 71 -0.19 -10.26 13.85
C LEU A 71 -1.12 -11.28 13.19
N GLN A 72 -2.41 -11.25 13.55
CA GLN A 72 -3.42 -12.18 13.01
C GLN A 72 -4.36 -11.53 12.00
N ASP A 73 -4.47 -10.20 12.04
CA ASP A 73 -5.33 -9.44 11.16
C ASP A 73 -4.47 -8.63 10.17
N PHE A 74 -4.44 -9.08 8.93
CA PHE A 74 -3.61 -8.53 7.85
C PHE A 74 -4.30 -7.44 7.03
N HIS A 75 -5.53 -7.07 7.36
CA HIS A 75 -6.21 -5.97 6.67
C HIS A 75 -5.44 -4.67 6.91
N GLY A 76 -5.01 -4.05 5.82
CA GLY A 76 -4.38 -2.74 5.81
C GLY A 76 -5.40 -1.62 6.04
N LEU A 77 -5.05 -0.40 5.62
CA LEU A 77 -5.89 0.79 5.81
C LEU A 77 -6.99 0.91 4.74
N GLY A 78 -6.86 0.20 3.62
CA GLY A 78 -7.84 0.22 2.52
C GLY A 78 -8.00 1.59 1.87
N LEU A 79 -6.88 2.32 1.72
CA LEU A 79 -6.84 3.65 1.09
C LEU A 79 -6.61 3.58 -0.43
N VAL A 80 -6.31 2.39 -0.95
CA VAL A 80 -6.15 2.12 -2.40
C VAL A 80 -7.29 1.24 -2.89
N GLU A 81 -8.52 1.63 -2.56
CA GLU A 81 -9.75 0.93 -2.96
C GLU A 81 -9.69 -0.60 -2.73
N ASN A 82 -9.86 -1.33 -3.84
CA ASN A 82 -9.66 -2.74 -4.16
C ASN A 82 -8.39 -3.47 -3.77
N TYR A 83 -7.31 -2.72 -3.77
CA TYR A 83 -6.04 -3.25 -4.21
C TYR A 83 -5.10 -3.49 -3.03
N SER A 84 -4.37 -4.58 -3.11
CA SER A 84 -3.17 -4.78 -2.30
C SER A 84 -1.95 -4.26 -3.05
N ILE A 85 -0.97 -3.74 -2.32
CA ILE A 85 0.22 -3.11 -2.90
C ILE A 85 1.41 -4.05 -2.79
N TRP A 86 2.13 -4.24 -3.90
CA TRP A 86 3.40 -4.96 -3.93
C TRP A 86 4.52 -3.99 -4.26
N CYS A 87 5.38 -3.68 -3.28
CA CYS A 87 6.54 -2.82 -3.50
C CYS A 87 7.75 -3.60 -4.00
N HIS A 88 8.75 -2.89 -4.55
CA HIS A 88 10.02 -3.47 -5.03
C HIS A 88 9.83 -4.54 -6.13
N TYR A 89 8.76 -4.39 -6.92
CA TYR A 89 8.42 -5.37 -7.93
C TYR A 89 9.52 -5.53 -8.99
N ASN A 90 9.80 -6.78 -9.30
CA ASN A 90 10.51 -7.22 -10.49
C ASN A 90 9.82 -8.46 -11.10
N GLY A 91 10.20 -8.82 -12.33
CA GLY A 91 9.54 -9.91 -13.07
C GLY A 91 9.66 -11.30 -12.43
N GLU A 92 10.58 -11.51 -11.49
CA GLU A 92 10.70 -12.79 -10.76
C GLU A 92 9.59 -12.95 -9.71
N ASN A 93 8.90 -11.86 -9.36
CA ASN A 93 7.82 -11.89 -8.38
C ASN A 93 6.49 -12.42 -8.95
N ASP A 94 6.34 -12.49 -10.28
CA ASP A 94 5.09 -12.87 -10.96
C ASP A 94 4.43 -14.13 -10.38
N ALA A 95 5.22 -15.19 -10.19
CA ALA A 95 4.69 -16.46 -9.69
C ALA A 95 4.16 -16.35 -8.24
N VAL A 96 4.85 -15.58 -7.40
CA VAL A 96 4.47 -15.38 -6.00
C VAL A 96 3.23 -14.48 -5.90
N ILE A 97 3.17 -13.43 -6.74
CA ILE A 97 1.99 -12.56 -6.84
C ILE A 97 0.77 -13.35 -7.31
N ASN A 98 0.92 -14.18 -8.34
CA ASN A 98 -0.19 -14.99 -8.84
C ASN A 98 -0.68 -16.02 -7.80
N ASN A 99 0.23 -16.62 -7.03
CA ASN A 99 -0.14 -17.49 -5.92
C ASN A 99 -0.91 -16.74 -4.82
N TYR A 100 -0.45 -15.54 -4.46
CA TYR A 100 -1.16 -14.66 -3.53
C TYR A 100 -2.58 -14.34 -4.02
N ILE A 101 -2.74 -13.96 -5.28
CA ILE A 101 -4.06 -13.66 -5.88
C ILE A 101 -4.94 -14.90 -5.90
N PHE A 102 -4.39 -16.05 -6.28
CA PHE A 102 -5.13 -17.31 -6.31
C PHE A 102 -5.68 -17.68 -4.93
N GLU A 103 -4.87 -17.53 -3.88
CA GLU A 103 -5.23 -17.87 -2.50
C GLU A 103 -6.21 -16.88 -1.88
N TYR A 104 -5.99 -15.57 -2.08
CA TYR A 104 -6.71 -14.52 -1.34
C TYR A 104 -7.72 -13.74 -2.16
N LYS A 105 -7.81 -13.98 -3.47
CA LYS A 105 -8.80 -13.35 -4.37
C LYS A 105 -8.74 -11.83 -4.36
N ASN A 106 -7.55 -11.26 -4.14
CA ASN A 106 -7.34 -9.82 -4.00
C ASN A 106 -6.40 -9.32 -5.12
N PRO A 107 -6.81 -8.35 -5.95
CA PRO A 107 -5.97 -7.82 -7.03
C PRO A 107 -4.79 -7.02 -6.48
N VAL A 108 -3.66 -7.06 -7.19
CA VAL A 108 -2.41 -6.45 -6.73
C VAL A 108 -1.94 -5.37 -7.69
N ILE A 109 -1.67 -4.18 -7.18
CA ILE A 109 -0.90 -3.16 -7.90
C ILE A 109 0.57 -3.29 -7.47
N SER A 110 1.41 -3.67 -8.42
CA SER A 110 2.84 -3.86 -8.22
C SER A 110 3.62 -2.64 -8.68
N LEU A 111 4.52 -2.17 -7.81
CA LEU A 111 5.30 -0.95 -7.96
C LEU A 111 6.79 -1.31 -8.05
N PRO A 112 7.41 -1.20 -9.24
CA PRO A 112 8.86 -1.22 -9.35
C PRO A 112 9.50 -0.04 -8.59
N GLU A 113 10.82 -0.08 -8.45
CA GLU A 113 11.58 1.10 -8.02
C GLU A 113 11.32 2.29 -8.96
N GLU A 114 11.20 3.48 -8.37
CA GLU A 114 10.87 4.75 -9.05
C GLU A 114 9.42 4.84 -9.59
N THR A 115 8.50 4.04 -9.04
CA THR A 115 7.06 4.12 -9.33
C THR A 115 6.28 4.41 -8.04
N ALA A 116 5.26 5.27 -8.14
CA ALA A 116 4.33 5.53 -7.06
C ALA A 116 2.90 5.68 -7.58
N LEU A 117 1.94 5.61 -6.67
CA LEU A 117 0.54 5.94 -6.93
C LEU A 117 0.23 7.29 -6.29
N PHE A 118 -0.34 8.19 -7.08
CA PHE A 118 -0.99 9.40 -6.58
C PHE A 118 -2.49 9.14 -6.53
N ILE A 119 -3.08 9.31 -5.36
CA ILE A 119 -4.50 9.02 -5.11
C ILE A 119 -5.14 10.31 -4.64
N ASP A 120 -6.14 10.76 -5.39
CA ASP A 120 -6.97 11.91 -5.08
C ASP A 120 -8.42 11.46 -5.16
N ASP A 121 -9.11 11.44 -4.02
CA ASP A 121 -10.38 10.73 -3.82
C ASP A 121 -10.33 9.26 -4.31
N GLU A 122 -11.13 8.90 -5.32
CA GLU A 122 -11.19 7.56 -5.94
C GLU A 122 -10.33 7.49 -7.21
N VAL A 123 -9.56 8.53 -7.52
CA VAL A 123 -8.76 8.60 -8.74
C VAL A 123 -7.34 8.16 -8.45
N ILE A 124 -6.97 6.97 -8.92
CA ILE A 124 -5.60 6.43 -8.80
C ILE A 124 -4.82 6.76 -10.07
N THR A 125 -3.72 7.49 -9.95
CA THR A 125 -2.80 7.82 -11.05
C THR A 125 -1.43 7.20 -10.81
N VAL A 126 -0.87 6.51 -11.81
CA VAL A 126 0.52 6.07 -11.74
C VAL A 126 1.45 7.24 -12.00
N ILE A 127 2.43 7.46 -11.13
CA ILE A 127 3.47 8.50 -11.29
C ILE A 127 4.86 7.89 -11.13
N GLY A 128 5.89 8.59 -11.61
CA GLY A 128 7.28 8.14 -11.56
C GLY A 128 7.89 7.91 -12.94
N THR A 129 9.05 7.25 -12.99
CA THR A 129 9.81 7.02 -14.23
C THR A 129 9.52 5.66 -14.86
N LYS A 130 8.90 4.74 -14.12
CA LYS A 130 8.55 3.38 -14.56
C LYS A 130 7.06 3.08 -14.40
N PRO A 131 6.49 2.18 -15.23
CA PRO A 131 5.09 1.80 -15.12
C PRO A 131 4.80 0.97 -13.87
N ALA A 132 3.55 1.03 -13.40
CA ALA A 132 3.03 0.06 -12.45
C ALA A 132 2.48 -1.17 -13.20
N ILE A 133 2.34 -2.29 -12.50
CA ILE A 133 1.82 -3.53 -13.06
C ILE A 133 0.61 -3.94 -12.25
N LEU A 134 -0.55 -4.00 -12.89
CA LEU A 134 -1.78 -4.48 -12.30
C LEU A 134 -1.91 -5.98 -12.55
N PHE A 135 -2.12 -6.75 -11.49
CA PHE A 135 -2.41 -8.17 -11.53
C PHE A 135 -3.83 -8.44 -11.00
N ASN A 136 -4.58 -9.27 -11.72
CA ASN A 136 -5.83 -9.88 -11.25
C ASN A 136 -5.85 -11.37 -11.64
N GLU A 137 -6.96 -12.08 -11.38
CA GLU A 137 -7.05 -13.52 -11.64
C GLU A 137 -6.85 -13.92 -13.11
N GLU A 138 -7.14 -13.01 -14.05
CA GLU A 138 -7.21 -13.31 -15.48
C GLU A 138 -6.05 -12.70 -16.28
N ASN A 139 -5.50 -11.57 -15.81
CA ASN A 139 -4.55 -10.80 -16.59
C ASN A 139 -3.51 -10.03 -15.75
N LYS A 140 -2.42 -9.73 -16.44
CA LYS A 140 -1.36 -8.81 -16.04
C LYS A 140 -1.35 -7.64 -17.01
N LYS A 141 -1.54 -6.42 -16.51
CA LYS A 141 -1.61 -5.19 -17.32
C LYS A 141 -0.56 -4.18 -16.88
N VAL A 142 0.19 -3.64 -17.83
CA VAL A 142 1.15 -2.56 -17.59
C VAL A 142 0.43 -1.21 -17.65
N ILE A 143 0.62 -0.38 -16.63
CA ILE A 143 0.01 0.94 -16.50
C ILE A 143 1.11 2.00 -16.53
N GLN A 144 1.12 2.83 -17.57
CA GLN A 144 2.17 3.84 -17.77
C GLN A 144 2.01 5.03 -16.82
N PRO A 145 3.11 5.71 -16.44
CA PRO A 145 3.03 6.96 -15.70
C PRO A 145 2.13 7.98 -16.43
N GLY A 146 1.34 8.74 -15.66
CA GLY A 146 0.33 9.67 -16.15
C GLY A 146 -0.99 9.01 -16.57
N THR A 147 -1.14 7.69 -16.41
CA THR A 147 -2.39 6.96 -16.72
C THR A 147 -3.22 6.76 -15.46
N LEU A 148 -4.53 6.92 -15.59
CA LEU A 148 -5.50 6.57 -14.55
C LEU A 148 -5.68 5.05 -14.47
N LEU A 149 -5.79 4.54 -13.26
CA LEU A 149 -6.23 3.18 -13.00
C LEU A 149 -7.77 3.17 -12.99
N SER A 150 -8.37 2.27 -13.76
CA SER A 150 -9.82 2.11 -13.98
C SER A 150 -10.22 0.66 -13.83
#